data_AF-A0A662BC25-F1
#
_entry.id   AF-A0A662BC25-F1
#
_cell.length_a   1.000
_cell.length_b   1.000
_cell.length_c   1.000
_cell.angle_alpha   90.00
_cell.angle_beta   90.00
_cell.angle_gamma   90.00
#
_symmetry.space_group_name_H-M   'P 1'
#
loop_
_entity.id
_entity.type
_entity.pdbx_description
1 polymer ?
#
loop_
_entity_poly.entity_id
_entity_poly.type
_entity_poly.pdbx_seq_one_letter_code
_entity_poly.pdbx_strand_id
1 'polypeptide(L)'
;SFALSLGPVVWVLLSEIFPNNIRSVAMSIAVAAQWLFNGIVAYSFPVINNSKVNTDDFNGSLSYFIFSTMCVVTIIFIWKFVPETKGKTLEEIGKSWKRN
;
A
#
# COMPACT_ATOMS: atom_id res chain seq x y z
N SER A 1 5.97 20.29 -2.47
CA SER A 1 4.61 19.76 -2.29
C SER A 1 4.65 18.36 -1.69
N PHE A 2 4.65 18.26 -0.35
CA PHE A 2 4.66 16.97 0.38
C PHE A 2 3.23 16.52 0.77
N ALA A 3 2.30 17.48 0.85
CA ALA A 3 0.88 17.27 1.15
C ALA A 3 0.08 16.60 0.02
N LEU A 4 0.61 16.52 -1.20
CA LEU A 4 0.03 15.79 -2.34
C LEU A 4 0.63 14.38 -2.51
N SER A 5 1.53 13.96 -1.62
CA SER A 5 2.12 12.63 -1.70
C SER A 5 1.19 11.57 -1.10
N LEU A 6 1.37 10.32 -1.53
CA LEU A 6 0.65 9.17 -1.01
C LEU A 6 0.82 8.99 0.52
N GLY A 7 1.83 9.60 1.15
CA GLY A 7 2.10 9.48 2.58
C GLY A 7 0.91 9.92 3.45
N PRO A 8 0.64 11.23 3.60
CA PRO A 8 -0.45 11.70 4.45
C PRO A 8 -1.83 11.29 3.93
N VAL A 9 -2.02 11.16 2.62
CA VAL A 9 -3.31 10.80 2.01
C VAL A 9 -3.72 9.37 2.39
N VAL A 10 -2.81 8.41 2.37
CA VAL A 10 -3.12 7.00 2.73
C VAL A 10 -3.55 6.89 4.19
N TRP A 11 -2.88 7.60 5.10
CA TRP A 11 -3.25 7.57 6.52
C TRP A 11 -4.63 8.18 6.79
N VAL A 12 -4.95 9.29 6.10
CA VAL A 12 -6.28 9.91 6.17
C VAL A 12 -7.33 8.94 5.63
N LEU A 13 -7.10 8.36 4.44
CA LEU A 13 -8.02 7.42 3.80
C LEU A 13 -8.28 6.19 4.69
N LEU A 14 -7.24 5.59 5.27
CA LEU A 14 -7.39 4.46 6.20
C LEU A 14 -8.24 4.85 7.43
N SER A 15 -8.06 6.06 7.96
CA SER A 15 -8.86 6.55 9.09
C SER A 15 -10.34 6.76 8.74
N GLU A 16 -10.64 7.08 7.48
CA GLU A 16 -12.00 7.34 6.97
C GLU A 16 -12.72 6.07 6.51
N ILE A 17 -12.01 5.09 5.95
CA ILE A 17 -12.60 3.84 5.45
C ILE A 17 -13.10 2.94 6.59
N PHE A 18 -12.41 2.93 7.73
CA PHE A 18 -12.79 2.04 8.83
C PHE A 18 -13.85 2.67 9.76
N PRO A 19 -14.93 1.93 10.06
CA PRO A 19 -15.97 2.43 10.96
C PRO A 19 -15.44 2.59 12.40
N ASN A 20 -15.97 3.59 13.11
CA ASN A 20 -15.50 4.02 14.44
C ASN A 20 -15.33 2.87 15.44
N ASN A 21 -16.19 1.86 15.39
CA ASN A 21 -16.23 0.74 16.34
C ASN A 21 -15.07 -0.26 16.18
N ILE A 22 -14.49 -0.39 14.98
CA ILE A 22 -13.37 -1.31 14.70
C ILE A 22 -12.09 -0.59 14.24
N ARG A 23 -12.13 0.74 14.10
CA ARG A 23 -11.04 1.52 13.53
C ARG A 23 -9.69 1.21 14.19
N SER A 24 -9.63 1.17 15.52
CA SER A 24 -8.36 0.92 16.22
C SER A 24 -7.75 -0.44 15.88
N VAL A 25 -8.57 -1.49 15.78
CA VAL A 25 -8.14 -2.85 15.44
C VAL A 25 -7.78 -2.97 13.95
N ALA A 26 -8.60 -2.39 13.06
CA ALA A 26 -8.32 -2.41 11.63
C ALA A 26 -7.03 -1.64 11.29
N MET A 27 -6.82 -0.48 11.95
CA MET A 27 -5.61 0.30 11.82
C MET A 27 -4.38 -0.44 12.33
N SER A 28 -4.47 -1.13 13.48
CA SER A 28 -3.31 -1.87 14.01
C SER A 28 -2.90 -3.03 13.11
N ILE A 29 -3.85 -3.74 12.49
CA ILE A 29 -3.58 -4.78 11.49
C ILE A 29 -2.92 -4.17 10.24
N ALA A 30 -3.45 -3.05 9.74
CA ALA A 30 -2.87 -2.36 8.59
C ALA A 30 -1.43 -1.90 8.86
N VAL A 31 -1.17 -1.34 10.04
CA VAL A 31 0.17 -0.92 10.48
C VAL A 31 1.10 -2.13 10.62
N ALA A 32 0.63 -3.22 11.24
CA ALA A 32 1.42 -4.43 11.39
C ALA A 32 1.80 -5.05 10.04
N ALA A 33 0.85 -5.10 9.10
CA ALA A 33 1.10 -5.54 7.73
C ALA A 33 2.12 -4.62 7.04
N GLN A 34 1.96 -3.30 7.17
CA GLN A 34 2.92 -2.33 6.63
C GLN A 34 4.34 -2.59 7.12
N TRP A 35 4.52 -2.79 8.43
CA TRP A 35 5.84 -3.08 9.01
C TRP A 35 6.39 -4.44 8.59
N LEU A 36 5.54 -5.47 8.48
CA LEU A 36 5.94 -6.78 7.97
C LEU A 36 6.47 -6.69 6.54
N PHE A 37 5.72 -6.03 5.64
CA PHE A 37 6.15 -5.85 4.25
C PHE A 37 7.38 -4.95 4.14
N ASN A 38 7.50 -3.93 4.98
CA ASN A 38 8.71 -3.12 5.06
C ASN A 38 9.93 -3.98 5.42
N GLY A 39 9.81 -4.87 6.42
CA GLY A 39 10.86 -5.80 6.80
C GLY A 39 11.22 -6.78 5.68
N ILE A 40 10.22 -7.33 4.98
CA ILE A 40 10.43 -8.20 3.81
C ILE A 40 11.22 -7.46 2.74
N VAL A 41 10.83 -6.23 2.39
CA VAL A 41 11.52 -5.42 1.39
C VAL A 41 12.95 -5.08 1.82
N ALA A 42 13.13 -4.67 3.08
CA ALA A 42 14.43 -4.33 3.64
C ALA A 42 15.40 -5.52 3.61
N TYR A 43 14.89 -6.75 3.79
CA TYR A 43 15.68 -7.98 3.67
C TYR A 43 15.90 -8.41 2.22
N SER A 44 14.85 -8.38 1.39
CA SER A 44 14.92 -8.87 0.01
C SER A 44 15.77 -7.96 -0.89
N PHE A 45 15.76 -6.65 -0.64
CA PHE A 45 16.49 -5.68 -1.45
C PHE A 45 18.00 -5.97 -1.53
N PRO A 46 18.76 -6.11 -0.42
CA PRO A 46 20.18 -6.46 -0.49
C PRO A 46 20.43 -7.85 -1.07
N VAL A 47 19.53 -8.81 -0.87
CA VAL A 47 19.65 -10.17 -1.46
C VAL A 47 19.57 -10.11 -2.99
N ILE A 48 18.61 -9.35 -3.52
CA ILE A 48 18.45 -9.16 -4.97
C ILE A 48 19.62 -8.32 -5.50
N ASN A 49 19.98 -7.24 -4.81
CA ASN A 49 20.99 -6.31 -5.29
C ASN A 49 22.38 -6.98 -5.42
N ASN A 50 22.74 -7.86 -4.49
CA ASN A 50 24.01 -8.59 -4.50
C ASN A 50 23.94 -9.94 -5.25
N SER A 51 22.77 -10.30 -5.80
CA SER A 51 22.63 -11.52 -6.59
C SER A 51 23.39 -11.40 -7.90
N LYS A 52 24.07 -12.47 -8.32
CA LYS A 52 24.77 -12.54 -9.60
C LYS A 52 23.85 -12.26 -10.79
N VAL A 53 22.59 -12.68 -10.69
CA VAL A 53 21.56 -12.41 -11.71
C VAL A 53 21.36 -10.90 -11.90
N ASN A 54 21.41 -10.11 -10.82
CA ASN A 54 21.26 -8.66 -10.93
C ASN A 54 22.49 -8.03 -11.61
N THR A 55 23.70 -8.48 -11.28
CA THR A 55 24.94 -7.89 -11.80
C THR A 55 25.23 -8.31 -13.24
N ASP A 56 25.04 -9.59 -13.58
CA ASP A 56 25.47 -10.16 -14.86
C ASP A 56 24.43 -9.98 -15.97
N ASP A 57 23.14 -10.21 -15.68
CA ASP A 57 22.07 -10.17 -16.70
C ASP A 57 21.34 -8.81 -16.73
N PHE A 58 21.25 -8.12 -15.59
CA PHE A 58 20.45 -6.91 -15.42
C PHE A 58 21.25 -5.64 -15.10
N ASN A 59 22.58 -5.69 -15.04
CA ASN A 59 23.47 -4.54 -14.77
C ASN A 59 23.01 -3.69 -13.56
N GLY A 60 22.65 -4.36 -12.47
CA GLY A 60 22.22 -3.71 -11.22
C GLY A 60 20.77 -3.20 -11.21
N SER A 61 20.02 -3.36 -12.30
CA SER A 61 18.69 -2.74 -12.46
C SER A 61 17.50 -3.60 -12.01
N LEU A 62 17.71 -4.88 -11.68
CA LEU A 62 16.64 -5.84 -11.37
C LEU A 62 15.76 -5.40 -10.20
N SER A 63 16.36 -4.84 -9.15
CA SER A 63 15.63 -4.33 -7.97
C SER A 63 14.62 -3.24 -8.36
N TYR A 64 14.97 -2.37 -9.30
CA TYR A 64 14.08 -1.30 -9.77
C TYR A 64 12.92 -1.85 -10.60
N PHE A 65 13.15 -2.87 -11.44
CA PHE A 65 12.07 -3.54 -12.17
C PHE A 65 11.07 -4.23 -11.25
N ILE A 66 11.56 -4.87 -10.17
CA ILE A 66 10.70 -5.49 -9.16
C ILE A 66 9.84 -4.42 -8.46
N PHE A 67 10.44 -3.31 -8.02
CA PHE A 67 9.67 -2.21 -7.42
C PHE A 67 8.69 -1.57 -8.40
N SER A 68 9.09 -1.35 -9.65
CA SER A 68 8.21 -0.81 -10.69
C SER A 68 6.99 -1.71 -10.92
N THR A 69 7.20 -3.02 -10.99
CA THR A 69 6.11 -4.00 -11.13
C THR A 69 5.18 -3.96 -9.93
N MET A 70 5.73 -3.86 -8.71
CA MET A 70 4.92 -3.72 -7.49
C MET A 70 4.10 -2.43 -7.48
N CYS A 71 4.62 -1.32 -8.00
CA CYS A 71 3.85 -0.09 -8.16
C CYS A 71 2.67 -0.28 -9.12
N VAL A 72 2.87 -0.95 -10.26
CA VAL A 72 1.79 -1.25 -11.21
C VAL A 72 0.71 -2.14 -10.57
N VAL A 73 1.11 -3.19 -9.86
CA VAL A 73 0.17 -4.06 -9.12
C VAL A 73 -0.62 -3.25 -8.09
N THR A 74 0.03 -2.33 -7.39
CA THR A 74 -0.61 -1.44 -6.40
C THR A 74 -1.64 -0.53 -7.08
N ILE A 75 -1.32 0.05 -8.23
CA ILE A 75 -2.25 0.89 -8.99
C ILE A 75 -3.48 0.09 -9.41
N ILE A 76 -3.29 -1.12 -9.94
CA ILE A 76 -4.41 -2.00 -10.35
C ILE A 76 -5.27 -2.39 -9.13
N PHE A 77 -4.63 -2.69 -8.00
CA PHE A 77 -5.33 -3.03 -6.77
C PHE A 77 -6.18 -1.86 -6.27
N ILE A 78 -5.60 -0.66 -6.18
CA ILE A 78 -6.33 0.55 -5.76
C ILE A 78 -7.51 0.80 -6.70
N TRP A 79 -7.27 0.77 -8.01
CA TRP A 79 -8.30 1.05 -9.01
C TRP A 79 -9.49 0.08 -8.95
N LYS A 80 -9.24 -1.20 -8.61
CA LYS A 80 -10.27 -2.24 -8.61
C LYS A 80 -10.96 -2.45 -7.26
N PHE A 81 -10.24 -2.26 -6.14
CA PHE A 81 -10.72 -2.65 -4.81
C PHE A 81 -10.90 -1.48 -3.84
N VAL A 82 -10.30 -0.31 -4.08
CA VAL A 82 -10.44 0.83 -3.20
C VAL A 82 -11.56 1.74 -3.73
N PRO A 83 -12.72 1.81 -3.05
CA PRO A 83 -13.78 2.70 -3.47
C PRO A 83 -13.38 4.17 -3.27
N GLU A 84 -13.73 5.04 -4.21
CA GLU A 84 -13.51 6.48 -4.09
C GLU A 84 -14.27 7.03 -2.85
N THR A 85 -13.51 7.51 -1.85
CA THR A 85 -14.04 8.10 -0.60
C THR A 85 -14.17 9.62 -0.67
N LYS A 86 -13.60 10.27 -1.69
CA LYS A 86 -13.57 11.73 -1.81
C LYS A 86 -14.98 12.30 -1.92
N GLY A 87 -15.33 13.19 -0.98
CA GLY A 87 -16.62 13.90 -0.97
C GLY A 87 -17.80 13.10 -0.41
N LYS A 88 -17.56 11.93 0.19
CA LYS A 88 -18.59 11.14 0.89
C LYS A 88 -18.48 11.30 2.39
N THR A 89 -19.61 11.30 3.07
CA THR A 89 -19.66 11.27 4.54
C THR A 89 -19.27 9.88 5.07
N LEU A 90 -18.76 9.81 6.31
CA LEU A 90 -18.40 8.55 6.97
C LEU A 90 -19.56 7.54 7.02
N GLU A 91 -20.81 8.02 7.12
CA GLU A 91 -22.01 7.17 7.09
C GLU A 91 -22.29 6.56 5.71
N GLU A 92 -22.04 7.29 4.62
CA GLU A 92 -22.21 6.80 3.24
C GLU A 92 -21.14 5.75 2.89
N ILE A 93 -19.90 5.95 3.36
CA ILE A 93 -18.82 4.96 3.21
C ILE A 93 -19.16 3.69 3.99
N GLY A 94 -19.64 3.82 5.23
CA GLY A 94 -20.10 2.68 6.04
C GLY A 94 -21.29 1.92 5.43
N LYS A 95 -22.22 2.60 4.75
CA LYS A 95 -23.32 1.95 4.01
C LYS A 95 -22.85 1.19 2.77
N SER A 96 -21.77 1.62 2.11
CA SER A 96 -21.22 0.92 0.93
C SER A 96 -20.72 -0.50 1.25
N TRP A 97 -20.19 -0.72 2.45
CA TRP A 97 -19.72 -2.03 2.92
C TRP A 97 -20.85 -2.97 3.37
N LYS A 98 -22.07 -2.46 3.60
CA LYS A 98 -23.23 -3.25 4.07
C LYS A 98 -24.08 -3.86 2.94
N ARG A 99 -23.73 -3.64 1.67
CA ARG A 99 -24.46 -4.24 0.55
C ARG A 99 -23.75 -5.50 0.03
N ASN A 100 -23.95 -6.58 0.77
CA ASN A 100 -24.03 -7.96 0.27
C ASN A 100 -25.24 -8.61 0.94
#